data_AF-R7HVN6-F1
#
_entry.id   AF-R7HVN6-F1
#
_cell.length_a   1.000
_cell.length_b   1.000
_cell.length_c   1.000
_cell.angle_alpha   90.00
_cell.angle_beta   90.00
_cell.angle_gamma   90.00
#
_symmetry.space_group_name_H-M   'P 1'
#
loop_
_entity.id
_entity.type
_entity.pdbx_description
1 polymer ?
#
loop_
_entity_poly.entity_id
_entity_poly.type
_entity_poly.pdbx_seq_one_letter_code
_entity_poly.pdbx_strand_id
1 'polypeptide(L)'
;MFDNIYTFYDDAEYIINSFSANKIVKLLNKRIEEGQKTPQNYAFLANAYYYKGQNSKALKYALKAKYLDEDYYYTDYILTIIYINEENISKAEKYLLILLEKCPEDYYFAYYAAVCLYNLKGESDIAEKYSNKLKQINKQDPSCETFKALACFLEHDYKNILKYSISALKMKHNTLDNLILLFGLILVSEISIFFKSIDGTNLFRYFVILFLPKDEKYACISDMSMFNNLKKSS
;
A
#
# COMPACT_ATOMS: atom_id res chain seq x y z
N MET A 1 -12.32 -13.94 3.60
CA MET A 1 -11.30 -14.85 3.04
C MET A 1 -10.28 -13.97 2.33
N PHE A 2 -9.01 -14.06 2.74
CA PHE A 2 -7.90 -13.31 2.14
C PHE A 2 -7.50 -14.02 0.86
N ASP A 3 -7.42 -13.32 -0.27
CA ASP A 3 -6.86 -13.87 -1.49
C ASP A 3 -5.33 -13.73 -1.47
N ASN A 4 -4.71 -14.62 -0.70
CA ASN A 4 -3.28 -14.84 -0.75
C ASN A 4 -3.00 -16.32 -0.52
N ILE A 5 -1.87 -16.77 -1.04
CA ILE A 5 -1.49 -18.17 -0.98
C ILE A 5 -1.45 -18.70 0.47
N TYR A 6 -1.02 -17.86 1.43
CA TYR A 6 -0.92 -18.18 2.86
C TYR A 6 -2.26 -18.53 3.52
N THR A 7 -3.36 -17.93 3.07
CA THR A 7 -4.70 -18.17 3.64
C THR A 7 -5.52 -19.16 2.84
N PHE A 8 -5.13 -19.41 1.60
CA PHE A 8 -5.77 -20.41 0.74
C PHE A 8 -5.18 -21.81 0.95
N TYR A 9 -3.93 -21.90 1.38
CA TYR A 9 -3.21 -23.15 1.49
C TYR A 9 -2.49 -23.23 2.83
N ASP A 10 -2.88 -24.21 3.64
CA ASP A 10 -2.34 -24.39 5.00
C ASP A 10 -0.83 -24.66 5.03
N ASP A 11 -0.28 -25.19 3.92
CA ASP A 11 1.14 -25.47 3.73
C ASP A 11 1.92 -24.27 3.14
N ALA A 12 1.24 -23.17 2.81
CA ALA A 12 1.93 -21.99 2.33
C ALA A 12 2.58 -21.24 3.50
N GLU A 13 3.91 -21.23 3.54
CA GLU A 13 4.68 -20.57 4.60
C GLU A 13 4.93 -19.08 4.33
N TYR A 14 4.70 -18.62 3.10
CA TYR A 14 5.13 -17.29 2.63
C TYR A 14 3.97 -16.49 2.03
N ILE A 15 3.88 -15.21 2.40
CA ILE A 15 3.03 -14.22 1.73
C ILE A 15 3.71 -13.75 0.45
N ILE A 16 2.95 -13.48 -0.61
CA ILE A 16 3.47 -12.95 -1.88
C ILE A 16 3.95 -11.50 -1.73
N ASN A 17 5.25 -11.26 -1.93
CA ASN A 17 5.89 -9.94 -2.02
C ASN A 17 7.24 -10.02 -2.76
N SER A 18 7.95 -8.90 -2.89
CA SER A 18 9.23 -8.84 -3.61
C SER A 18 10.34 -9.73 -3.05
N PHE A 19 10.38 -9.99 -1.73
CA PHE A 19 11.41 -10.84 -1.10
C PHE A 19 11.10 -12.34 -1.25
N SER A 20 9.83 -12.71 -1.10
CA SER A 20 9.37 -14.10 -1.13
C SER A 20 8.97 -14.62 -2.51
N ALA A 21 8.76 -13.73 -3.50
CA ALA A 21 8.21 -14.09 -4.80
C ALA A 21 8.99 -15.21 -5.51
N ASN A 22 10.32 -15.25 -5.37
CA ASN A 22 11.12 -16.33 -5.93
C ASN A 22 10.78 -17.71 -5.34
N LYS A 23 10.57 -17.79 -4.03
CA LYS A 23 10.17 -19.03 -3.36
C LYS A 23 8.77 -19.44 -3.77
N ILE A 24 7.85 -18.47 -3.83
CA ILE A 24 6.45 -18.74 -4.17
C ILE A 24 6.29 -19.15 -5.64
N VAL A 25 7.02 -18.54 -6.57
CA VAL A 25 7.05 -19.00 -7.97
C VAL A 25 7.50 -20.46 -8.07
N LYS A 26 8.53 -20.88 -7.32
CA LYS A 26 8.98 -22.27 -7.30
C LYS A 26 7.91 -23.21 -6.75
N LEU A 27 7.29 -22.83 -5.62
CA LEU A 27 6.21 -23.60 -4.99
C LEU A 27 5.01 -23.78 -5.94
N LEU A 28 4.53 -22.69 -6.55
CA LEU A 28 3.37 -22.70 -7.42
C LEU A 28 3.63 -23.43 -8.74
N ASN A 29 4.82 -23.29 -9.33
CA ASN A 29 5.20 -24.07 -10.51
C ASN A 29 5.19 -25.56 -10.22
N LYS A 30 5.77 -25.99 -9.09
CA LYS A 30 5.75 -27.40 -8.65
C LYS A 30 4.31 -27.92 -8.52
N ARG A 31 3.42 -27.17 -7.84
CA ARG A 31 2.00 -27.55 -7.72
C ARG A 31 1.30 -27.71 -9.07
N ILE A 32 1.58 -26.80 -9.99
CA ILE A 32 1.02 -26.83 -11.35
C ILE A 32 1.55 -28.04 -12.15
N GLU A 33 2.84 -28.37 -12.00
CA GLU A 33 3.47 -29.56 -12.59
C GLU A 33 2.87 -30.86 -12.03
N GLU A 34 2.57 -30.87 -10.72
CA GLU A 34 1.89 -31.97 -10.01
C GLU A 34 0.38 -32.04 -10.30
N GLY A 35 -0.14 -31.20 -11.20
CA GLY A 35 -1.51 -31.27 -11.70
C GLY A 35 -2.50 -30.30 -11.06
N GLN A 36 -2.09 -29.48 -10.09
CA GLN A 36 -2.95 -28.47 -9.46
C GLN A 36 -3.12 -27.22 -10.33
N LYS A 37 -3.67 -27.40 -11.53
CA LYS A 37 -3.89 -26.35 -12.55
C LYS A 37 -5.16 -25.56 -12.27
N THR A 38 -5.24 -24.93 -11.10
CA THR A 38 -6.41 -24.17 -10.63
C THR A 38 -6.27 -22.68 -10.96
N PRO A 39 -7.39 -21.92 -11.09
CA PRO A 39 -7.35 -20.48 -11.27
C PRO A 39 -6.61 -19.77 -10.13
N GLN A 40 -6.74 -20.25 -8.88
CA GLN A 40 -6.04 -19.69 -7.71
C GLN A 40 -4.52 -19.81 -7.84
N ASN A 41 -4.01 -20.98 -8.18
CA ASN A 41 -2.56 -21.19 -8.36
C ASN A 41 -2.01 -20.29 -9.47
N TYR A 42 -2.73 -20.15 -10.58
CA TYR A 42 -2.30 -19.25 -11.67
C TYR A 42 -2.37 -17.77 -11.30
N ALA A 43 -3.39 -17.33 -10.54
CA ALA A 43 -3.51 -15.95 -10.10
C ALA A 43 -2.44 -15.57 -9.05
N PHE A 44 -2.16 -16.47 -8.09
CA PHE A 44 -1.06 -16.28 -7.15
C PHE A 44 0.29 -16.30 -7.86
N LEU A 45 0.45 -17.11 -8.90
CA LEU A 45 1.67 -17.15 -9.69
C LEU A 45 1.85 -15.85 -10.47
N ALA A 46 0.76 -15.31 -11.04
CA ALA A 46 0.76 -14.01 -11.68
C ALA A 46 1.18 -12.90 -10.71
N ASN A 47 0.61 -12.87 -9.51
CA ASN A 47 0.98 -11.91 -8.47
C ASN A 47 2.46 -12.04 -8.08
N ALA A 48 2.98 -13.26 -7.91
CA ALA A 48 4.39 -13.46 -7.60
C ALA A 48 5.31 -12.99 -8.75
N TYR A 49 4.93 -13.18 -10.02
CA TYR A 49 5.69 -12.60 -11.14
C TYR A 49 5.59 -11.07 -11.21
N TYR A 50 4.46 -10.49 -10.83
CA TYR A 50 4.28 -9.04 -10.72
C TYR A 50 5.26 -8.44 -9.70
N TYR A 51 5.36 -9.00 -8.49
CA TYR A 51 6.32 -8.56 -7.46
C TYR A 51 7.80 -8.74 -7.86
N LYS A 52 8.08 -9.56 -8.88
CA LYS A 52 9.41 -9.70 -9.50
C LYS A 52 9.68 -8.70 -10.63
N GLY A 53 8.73 -7.83 -10.95
CA GLY A 53 8.80 -6.94 -12.11
C GLY A 53 8.70 -7.68 -13.46
N GLN A 54 8.24 -8.94 -13.48
CA GLN A 54 8.13 -9.74 -14.71
C GLN A 54 6.71 -9.62 -15.29
N ASN A 55 6.31 -8.41 -15.68
CA ASN A 55 4.94 -8.08 -16.07
C ASN A 55 4.38 -8.95 -17.21
N SER A 56 5.20 -9.26 -18.22
CA SER A 56 4.78 -10.14 -19.33
C SER A 56 4.38 -11.55 -18.86
N LYS A 57 5.10 -12.11 -17.88
CA LYS A 57 4.74 -13.41 -17.28
C LYS A 57 3.56 -13.27 -16.33
N ALA A 58 3.52 -12.20 -15.54
CA ALA A 58 2.39 -11.91 -14.66
C ALA A 58 1.09 -11.88 -15.46
N LEU A 59 1.06 -11.13 -16.56
CA LEU A 59 -0.10 -11.03 -17.43
C LEU A 59 -0.47 -12.37 -18.06
N LYS A 60 0.51 -13.12 -18.58
CA LYS A 60 0.28 -14.46 -19.15
C LYS A 60 -0.46 -15.38 -18.16
N TYR A 61 -0.03 -15.42 -16.90
CA TYR A 61 -0.64 -16.31 -15.91
C TYR A 61 -1.97 -15.76 -15.35
N ALA A 62 -2.12 -14.43 -15.24
CA ALA A 62 -3.38 -13.83 -14.84
C ALA A 62 -4.49 -14.10 -15.88
N LEU A 63 -4.19 -13.96 -17.17
CA LEU A 63 -5.13 -14.31 -18.25
C LEU A 63 -5.45 -15.81 -18.27
N LYS A 64 -4.48 -16.67 -17.91
CA LYS A 64 -4.74 -18.10 -17.77
C LYS A 64 -5.66 -18.43 -16.60
N ALA A 65 -5.49 -17.75 -15.46
CA ALA A 65 -6.42 -17.87 -14.33
C ALA A 65 -7.83 -17.45 -14.74
N LYS A 66 -7.96 -16.33 -15.47
CA LYS A 66 -9.24 -15.80 -15.95
C LYS A 66 -9.95 -16.77 -16.89
N TYR A 67 -9.20 -17.42 -17.78
CA TYR A 67 -9.74 -18.43 -18.70
C TYR A 67 -10.30 -19.66 -17.97
N LEU A 68 -9.69 -20.04 -16.84
CA LEU A 68 -10.14 -21.20 -16.06
C LEU A 68 -11.36 -20.89 -15.21
N ASP A 69 -11.47 -19.66 -14.73
CA ASP A 69 -12.60 -19.17 -13.95
C ASP A 69 -12.78 -17.66 -14.16
N GLU A 70 -13.84 -17.31 -14.89
CA GLU A 70 -14.16 -15.92 -15.22
C GLU A 70 -14.74 -15.15 -14.02
N ASP A 71 -15.14 -15.83 -12.95
CA ASP A 71 -15.75 -15.24 -11.77
C ASP A 71 -14.80 -15.21 -10.56
N TYR A 72 -13.55 -15.63 -10.74
CA TYR A 72 -12.54 -15.51 -9.68
C TYR A 72 -12.04 -14.06 -9.54
N TYR A 73 -12.68 -13.30 -8.66
CA TYR A 73 -12.46 -11.86 -8.44
C TYR A 73 -11.00 -11.44 -8.25
N TYR A 74 -10.20 -12.26 -7.56
CA TYR A 74 -8.79 -11.96 -7.37
C TYR A 74 -8.02 -11.83 -8.69
N THR A 75 -8.44 -12.58 -9.71
CA THR A 75 -7.84 -12.47 -11.04
C THR A 75 -8.08 -11.10 -11.65
N ASP A 76 -9.29 -10.56 -11.53
CA ASP A 76 -9.62 -9.23 -12.04
C ASP A 76 -8.87 -8.14 -11.25
N TYR A 77 -8.70 -8.32 -9.94
CA TYR A 77 -7.82 -7.47 -9.12
C TYR A 77 -6.38 -7.48 -9.65
N ILE A 78 -5.77 -8.66 -9.83
CA ILE A 78 -4.38 -8.77 -10.31
C ILE A 78 -4.21 -8.21 -11.73
N LEU A 79 -5.16 -8.47 -12.64
CA LEU A 79 -5.16 -7.87 -13.98
C LEU A 79 -5.23 -6.35 -13.91
N THR A 80 -6.09 -5.80 -13.05
CA THR A 80 -6.19 -4.35 -12.82
C THR A 80 -4.86 -3.77 -12.36
N ILE A 81 -4.23 -4.35 -11.33
CA ILE A 81 -2.94 -3.86 -10.80
C ILE A 81 -1.81 -3.97 -11.83
N ILE A 82 -1.73 -5.07 -12.59
CA ILE A 82 -0.75 -5.22 -13.66
C ILE A 82 -0.92 -4.11 -14.71
N TYR A 83 -2.16 -3.84 -15.15
CA TYR A 83 -2.40 -2.81 -16.15
C TYR A 83 -2.23 -1.39 -15.63
N ILE A 84 -2.48 -1.12 -14.33
CA ILE A 84 -2.08 0.14 -13.69
C ILE A 84 -0.57 0.32 -13.77
N ASN A 85 0.21 -0.71 -13.45
CA ASN A 85 1.66 -0.66 -13.48
C ASN A 85 2.23 -0.54 -14.90
N GLU A 86 1.50 -1.02 -15.92
CA GLU A 86 1.83 -0.81 -17.33
C GLU A 86 1.29 0.53 -17.88
N GLU A 87 0.67 1.36 -17.04
CA GLU A 87 -0.01 2.61 -17.40
C GLU A 87 -1.08 2.43 -18.51
N ASN A 88 -1.61 1.21 -18.67
CA ASN A 88 -2.67 0.89 -19.61
C ASN A 88 -4.04 1.16 -18.97
N ILE A 89 -4.38 2.44 -18.84
CA ILE A 89 -5.58 2.92 -18.13
C ILE A 89 -6.86 2.25 -18.66
N SER A 90 -7.01 2.14 -19.99
CA SER A 90 -8.23 1.56 -20.59
C SER A 90 -8.45 0.10 -20.18
N LYS A 91 -7.40 -0.73 -20.17
CA LYS A 91 -7.53 -2.13 -19.73
C LYS A 91 -7.68 -2.23 -18.22
N ALA A 92 -6.97 -1.41 -17.45
CA ALA A 92 -7.12 -1.37 -16.00
C ALA A 92 -8.57 -1.04 -15.60
N GLU A 93 -9.17 -0.02 -16.22
CA GLU A 93 -10.55 0.38 -15.96
C GLU A 93 -11.55 -0.72 -16.35
N LYS A 94 -11.34 -1.39 -17.48
CA LYS A 94 -12.17 -2.53 -17.89
C LYS A 94 -12.22 -3.62 -16.81
N TYR A 95 -11.06 -4.06 -16.31
CA TYR A 95 -11.02 -5.14 -15.30
C TYR A 95 -11.48 -4.66 -13.93
N LEU A 96 -11.24 -3.39 -13.57
CA LEU A 96 -11.75 -2.81 -12.34
C LEU A 96 -13.28 -2.76 -12.32
N LEU A 97 -13.92 -2.37 -13.43
CA LEU A 97 -15.37 -2.30 -13.52
C LEU A 97 -16.01 -3.69 -13.39
N ILE A 98 -15.44 -4.70 -14.05
CA ILE A 98 -15.85 -6.11 -13.89
C ILE A 98 -15.71 -6.54 -12.42
N LEU A 99 -14.59 -6.20 -11.79
CA LEU A 99 -14.35 -6.54 -10.39
C LEU A 99 -15.40 -5.90 -9.47
N LEU A 100 -15.65 -4.60 -9.61
CA LEU A 100 -16.60 -3.83 -8.79
C LEU A 100 -18.05 -4.27 -8.99
N GLU A 101 -18.41 -4.77 -10.18
CA GLU A 101 -19.74 -5.27 -10.49
C GLU A 101 -20.02 -6.60 -9.79
N LYS A 102 -19.03 -7.50 -9.73
CA LYS A 102 -19.24 -8.87 -9.25
C LYS A 102 -18.84 -9.11 -7.80
N CYS A 103 -17.90 -8.33 -7.25
CA CYS A 103 -17.36 -8.62 -5.93
C CYS A 103 -18.35 -8.30 -4.79
N PRO A 104 -18.30 -9.03 -3.66
CA PRO A 104 -19.05 -8.66 -2.45
C PRO A 104 -18.67 -7.26 -1.95
N GLU A 105 -19.59 -6.57 -1.28
CA GLU A 105 -19.37 -5.20 -0.79
C GLU A 105 -18.17 -5.07 0.18
N ASP A 106 -17.82 -6.13 0.90
CA ASP A 106 -16.70 -6.17 1.85
C ASP A 106 -15.35 -6.58 1.19
N TYR A 107 -15.31 -6.71 -0.13
CA TYR A 107 -14.11 -7.08 -0.89
C TYR A 107 -13.17 -5.89 -1.08
N TYR A 108 -12.43 -5.57 -0.03
CA TYR A 108 -11.57 -4.38 0.08
C TYR A 108 -10.50 -4.23 -1.03
N PHE A 109 -10.08 -5.32 -1.69
CA PHE A 109 -9.13 -5.26 -2.81
C PHE A 109 -9.68 -4.45 -4.00
N ALA A 110 -10.99 -4.53 -4.26
CA ALA A 110 -11.62 -3.78 -5.35
C ALA A 110 -11.55 -2.27 -5.11
N TYR A 111 -11.85 -1.83 -3.88
CA TYR A 111 -11.78 -0.42 -3.53
C TYR A 111 -10.35 0.10 -3.52
N TYR A 112 -9.37 -0.69 -3.05
CA TYR A 112 -7.97 -0.30 -3.14
C TYR A 112 -7.51 -0.16 -4.60
N ALA A 113 -7.85 -1.12 -5.48
CA ALA A 113 -7.54 -1.01 -6.90
C ALA A 113 -8.18 0.22 -7.56
N ALA A 114 -9.41 0.57 -7.16
CA ALA A 114 -10.06 1.80 -7.60
C ALA A 114 -9.29 3.05 -7.12
N VAL A 115 -8.88 3.12 -5.86
CA VAL A 115 -8.04 4.21 -5.35
C VAL A 115 -6.76 4.34 -6.16
N CYS A 116 -6.07 3.25 -6.48
CA CYS A 116 -4.86 3.27 -7.31
C CYS A 116 -5.14 3.81 -8.72
N LEU A 117 -6.16 3.29 -9.41
CA LEU A 117 -6.48 3.69 -10.78
C LEU A 117 -6.90 5.15 -10.87
N TYR A 118 -7.81 5.60 -9.99
CA TYR A 118 -8.35 6.94 -10.07
C TYR A 118 -7.34 8.00 -9.61
N ASN A 119 -6.42 7.68 -8.70
CA ASN A 119 -5.26 8.55 -8.43
C ASN A 119 -4.34 8.64 -9.66
N LEU A 120 -4.07 7.53 -10.37
CA LEU A 120 -3.27 7.54 -11.60
C LEU A 120 -3.92 8.41 -12.69
N LYS A 121 -5.26 8.38 -12.80
CA LYS A 121 -6.03 9.23 -13.73
C LYS A 121 -6.10 10.71 -13.31
N GLY A 122 -5.67 11.06 -12.09
CA GLY A 122 -5.87 12.40 -11.52
C GLY A 122 -7.32 12.71 -11.12
N GLU A 123 -8.18 11.68 -11.04
CA GLU A 123 -9.60 11.80 -10.68
C GLU A 123 -9.76 11.69 -9.15
N SER A 124 -9.20 12.66 -8.42
CA SER A 124 -9.08 12.62 -6.95
C SER A 124 -10.41 12.47 -6.22
N ASP A 125 -11.50 13.10 -6.70
CA ASP A 125 -12.83 12.98 -6.09
C ASP A 125 -13.35 11.53 -6.13
N ILE A 126 -13.08 10.82 -7.22
CA ILE A 126 -13.49 9.42 -7.39
C ILE A 126 -12.60 8.52 -6.53
N ALA A 127 -11.29 8.78 -6.50
CA ALA A 127 -10.37 8.07 -5.63
C ALA A 127 -10.78 8.20 -4.15
N GLU A 128 -11.10 9.41 -3.69
CA GLU A 128 -11.53 9.68 -2.32
C GLU A 128 -12.84 8.93 -1.99
N LYS A 129 -13.81 8.91 -2.92
CA LYS A 129 -15.05 8.12 -2.75
C LYS A 129 -14.76 6.64 -2.47
N TYR A 130 -13.87 6.02 -3.23
CA TYR A 130 -13.52 4.61 -3.03
C TYR A 130 -12.66 4.37 -1.80
N SER A 131 -11.78 5.30 -1.46
CA SER A 131 -11.01 5.26 -0.22
C SER A 131 -11.90 5.34 1.01
N ASN A 132 -12.93 6.19 0.99
CA ASN A 132 -13.92 6.26 2.05
C ASN A 132 -14.70 4.94 2.21
N LYS A 133 -15.07 4.28 1.10
CA LYS A 133 -15.64 2.92 1.14
C LYS A 133 -14.67 1.92 1.77
N LEU A 134 -13.40 1.93 1.37
CA LEU A 134 -12.36 1.07 1.94
C LEU A 134 -12.21 1.29 3.45
N LYS A 135 -12.19 2.55 3.92
CA LYS A 135 -12.09 2.93 5.34
C LYS A 135 -13.28 2.43 6.18
N GLN A 136 -14.46 2.31 5.58
CA GLN A 136 -15.69 1.81 6.23
C GLN A 136 -15.72 0.29 6.42
N ILE A 137 -14.88 -0.48 5.71
CA ILE A 137 -14.84 -1.94 5.86
C ILE A 137 -14.27 -2.31 7.24
N ASN A 138 -15.10 -2.92 8.08
CA ASN A 138 -14.69 -3.40 9.40
C ASN A 138 -14.42 -4.91 9.37
N LYS A 139 -13.24 -5.29 8.88
CA LYS A 139 -12.76 -6.66 8.83
C LYS A 139 -11.55 -6.81 9.73
N GLN A 140 -11.57 -7.81 10.62
CA GLN A 140 -10.43 -8.13 11.50
C GLN A 140 -9.35 -8.86 10.71
N ASP A 141 -8.75 -8.17 9.74
CA ASP A 141 -7.70 -8.67 8.86
C ASP A 141 -6.58 -7.61 8.79
N PRO A 142 -5.33 -7.95 9.18
CA PRO A 142 -4.22 -7.01 9.11
C PRO A 142 -4.02 -6.45 7.70
N SER A 143 -4.34 -7.23 6.66
CA SER A 143 -4.22 -6.82 5.26
C SER A 143 -5.19 -5.71 4.92
N CYS A 144 -6.43 -5.78 5.41
CA CYS A 144 -7.44 -4.74 5.21
C CYS A 144 -6.95 -3.40 5.79
N GLU A 145 -6.40 -3.43 7.01
CA GLU A 145 -5.82 -2.26 7.65
C GLU A 145 -4.57 -1.75 6.91
N THR A 146 -3.71 -2.64 6.41
CA THR A 146 -2.58 -2.26 5.53
C THR A 146 -3.08 -1.56 4.25
N PHE A 147 -4.12 -2.07 3.59
CA PHE A 147 -4.68 -1.41 2.39
C PHE A 147 -5.30 -0.05 2.68
N LYS A 148 -5.95 0.12 3.84
CA LYS A 148 -6.41 1.45 4.30
C LYS A 148 -5.23 2.41 4.47
N ALA A 149 -4.13 1.96 5.09
CA ALA A 149 -2.92 2.77 5.24
C ALA A 149 -2.30 3.15 3.89
N LEU A 150 -2.24 2.21 2.94
CA LEU A 150 -1.74 2.47 1.58
C LEU A 150 -2.63 3.44 0.80
N ALA A 151 -3.96 3.35 0.94
CA ALA A 151 -4.87 4.34 0.34
C ALA A 151 -4.63 5.74 0.94
N CYS A 152 -4.49 5.84 2.26
CA CYS A 152 -4.15 7.11 2.92
C CYS A 152 -2.79 7.66 2.48
N PHE A 153 -1.83 6.77 2.16
CA PHE A 153 -0.53 7.17 1.62
C PHE A 153 -0.66 7.85 0.26
N LEU A 154 -1.49 7.30 -0.64
CA LEU A 154 -1.79 7.92 -1.94
C LEU A 154 -2.47 9.30 -1.79
N GLU A 155 -3.30 9.45 -0.76
CA GLU A 155 -4.01 10.69 -0.43
C GLU A 155 -3.16 11.71 0.35
N HIS A 156 -1.94 11.34 0.77
CA HIS A 156 -1.10 12.12 1.67
C HIS A 156 -1.77 12.40 3.04
N ASP A 157 -2.68 11.54 3.49
CA ASP A 157 -3.35 11.60 4.79
C ASP A 157 -2.52 10.90 5.87
N TYR A 158 -1.38 11.51 6.22
CA TYR A 158 -0.40 10.94 7.16
C TYR A 158 -1.01 10.54 8.51
N LYS A 159 -1.98 11.31 9.02
CA LYS A 159 -2.64 10.99 10.29
C LYS A 159 -3.33 9.63 10.25
N ASN A 160 -4.04 9.33 9.15
CA ASN A 160 -4.71 8.04 9.00
C ASN A 160 -3.74 6.92 8.57
N ILE A 161 -2.63 7.22 7.90
CA ILE A 161 -1.54 6.24 7.69
C ILE A 161 -1.08 5.66 9.04
N LEU A 162 -0.76 6.54 10.01
CA LEU A 162 -0.33 6.11 11.34
C LEU A 162 -1.40 5.26 12.04
N LYS A 163 -2.66 5.74 12.04
CA LYS A 163 -3.81 5.05 12.66
C LYS A 163 -3.96 3.61 12.14
N TYR A 164 -4.04 3.45 10.82
CA TYR A 164 -4.28 2.15 10.20
C TYR A 164 -3.04 1.25 10.25
N SER A 165 -1.84 1.83 10.19
CA SER A 165 -0.60 1.03 10.31
C SER A 165 -0.46 0.42 11.72
N ILE A 166 -0.72 1.22 12.77
CA ILE A 166 -0.71 0.72 14.16
C ILE A 166 -1.82 -0.31 14.38
N SER A 167 -2.99 -0.09 13.79
CA SER A 167 -4.11 -1.04 13.85
C SER A 167 -3.72 -2.41 13.27
N ALA A 168 -3.10 -2.44 12.09
CA ALA A 168 -2.58 -3.65 11.47
C ALA A 168 -1.52 -4.35 12.37
N LEU A 169 -0.59 -3.58 12.95
CA LEU A 169 0.48 -4.10 13.83
C LEU A 169 -0.04 -4.85 15.06
N LYS A 170 -1.21 -4.45 15.59
CA LYS A 170 -1.82 -5.07 16.79
C LYS A 170 -2.46 -6.44 16.50
N MET A 171 -2.62 -6.82 15.24
CA MET A 171 -3.28 -8.08 14.86
C MET A 171 -2.30 -9.27 14.83
N LYS A 172 -2.80 -10.49 15.11
CA LYS A 172 -2.00 -11.68 15.44
C LYS A 172 -1.26 -12.33 14.25
N HIS A 173 -1.45 -11.84 13.03
CA HIS A 173 -0.96 -12.47 11.78
C HIS A 173 -0.12 -11.52 10.92
N ASN A 174 0.87 -10.86 11.53
CA ASN A 174 1.80 -10.03 10.79
C ASN A 174 3.03 -10.83 10.35
N THR A 175 3.24 -10.90 9.03
CA THR A 175 4.50 -11.40 8.48
C THR A 175 5.59 -10.35 8.61
N LEU A 176 6.85 -10.79 8.64
CA LEU A 176 8.01 -9.90 8.73
C LEU A 176 7.98 -8.80 7.65
N ASP A 177 7.57 -9.15 6.43
CA ASP A 177 7.50 -8.18 5.33
C ASP A 177 6.38 -7.15 5.53
N ASN A 178 5.22 -7.57 6.05
CA ASN A 178 4.15 -6.63 6.42
C ASN A 178 4.62 -5.69 7.54
N LEU A 179 5.38 -6.21 8.52
CA LEU A 179 5.98 -5.37 9.56
C LEU A 179 6.91 -4.32 8.97
N ILE A 180 7.80 -4.69 8.05
CA ILE A 180 8.74 -3.75 7.40
C ILE A 180 7.96 -2.66 6.65
N LEU A 181 6.94 -3.03 5.87
CA LEU A 181 6.10 -2.06 5.17
C LEU A 181 5.41 -1.09 6.14
N LEU A 182 4.81 -1.62 7.21
CA LEU A 182 4.11 -0.84 8.22
C LEU A 182 5.06 0.12 8.95
N PHE A 183 6.26 -0.32 9.32
CA PHE A 183 7.28 0.55 9.90
C PHE A 183 7.72 1.65 8.93
N GLY A 184 7.88 1.33 7.64
CA GLY A 184 8.17 2.32 6.61
C GLY A 184 7.07 3.38 6.49
N LEU A 185 5.80 2.96 6.48
CA LEU A 185 4.65 3.87 6.43
C LEU A 185 4.57 4.77 7.68
N ILE A 186 4.82 4.21 8.87
CA ILE A 186 4.87 4.97 10.13
C ILE A 186 5.99 6.01 10.08
N LEU A 187 7.19 5.62 9.68
CA LEU A 187 8.35 6.52 9.62
C LEU A 187 8.12 7.66 8.63
N VAL A 188 7.59 7.37 7.43
CA VAL A 188 7.23 8.41 6.45
C VAL A 188 6.16 9.35 7.00
N SER A 189 5.14 8.80 7.66
CA SER A 189 4.09 9.58 8.29
C SER A 189 4.63 10.51 9.38
N GLU A 190 5.45 10.01 10.30
CA GLU A 190 6.04 10.80 11.39
C GLU A 190 6.96 11.89 10.87
N ILE A 191 7.82 11.57 9.90
CA ILE A 191 8.68 12.55 9.22
C ILE A 191 7.82 13.64 8.57
N SER A 192 6.77 13.26 7.84
CA SER A 192 5.91 14.22 7.14
C SER A 192 5.13 15.13 8.10
N ILE A 193 4.61 14.55 9.19
CA ILE A 193 3.92 15.32 10.25
C ILE A 193 4.90 16.25 10.94
N PHE A 194 6.10 15.78 11.28
CA PHE A 194 7.16 16.57 11.90
C PHE A 194 7.54 17.76 11.01
N PHE A 195 7.86 17.54 9.74
CA PHE A 195 8.19 18.63 8.82
C PHE A 195 7.03 19.58 8.53
N LYS A 196 5.77 19.10 8.52
CA LYS A 196 4.59 19.97 8.38
C LYS A 196 4.32 20.79 9.64
N SER A 197 4.68 20.27 10.81
CA SER A 197 4.53 20.96 12.10
C SER A 197 5.62 22.00 12.38
N ILE A 198 6.70 21.98 11.59
CA ILE A 198 7.82 22.89 11.77
C ILE A 198 7.74 23.98 10.72
N ASP A 199 7.65 25.22 11.18
CA ASP A 199 7.90 26.39 10.35
C ASP A 199 9.31 26.26 9.76
N GLY A 200 9.43 26.00 8.45
CA GLY A 200 10.69 25.65 7.79
C GLY A 200 11.80 26.70 7.99
N THR A 201 11.41 27.93 8.30
CA THR A 201 12.32 29.02 8.68
C THR A 201 12.99 28.79 10.04
N ASN A 202 12.30 28.19 11.00
CA ASN A 202 12.84 27.90 12.34
C ASN A 202 13.75 26.67 12.33
N LEU A 203 13.40 25.60 11.60
CA LEU A 203 14.26 24.41 11.54
C LEU A 203 15.64 24.75 10.96
N PHE A 204 15.66 25.49 9.84
CA PHE A 204 16.90 25.86 9.17
C PHE A 204 17.76 26.75 10.08
N ARG A 205 17.13 27.68 10.81
CA ARG A 205 17.81 28.52 11.80
C ARG A 205 18.39 27.70 12.97
N TYR A 206 17.63 26.76 13.54
CA TYR A 206 18.14 25.87 14.60
C TYR A 206 19.26 24.95 14.10
N PHE A 207 19.16 24.48 12.86
CA PHE A 207 20.18 23.64 12.24
C PHE A 207 21.47 24.42 11.99
N VAL A 208 21.39 25.66 11.49
CA VAL A 208 22.55 26.54 11.30
C VAL A 208 23.24 26.86 12.64
N ILE A 209 22.48 27.10 13.72
CA ILE A 209 23.02 27.36 15.06
C ILE A 209 23.88 26.21 15.58
N LEU A 210 23.62 24.95 15.19
CA LEU A 210 24.44 23.81 15.61
C LEU A 210 25.89 23.90 15.11
N PHE A 211 26.12 24.55 13.96
CA PHE A 211 27.42 24.67 13.31
C PHE A 211 28.13 26.00 13.58
N LEU A 212 27.51 26.94 14.29
CA LEU A 212 28.14 28.22 14.65
C LEU A 212 29.20 28.05 15.76
N PRO A 213 30.22 28.93 15.83
CA PRO A 213 31.10 29.06 16.99
C PRO A 213 30.30 29.32 18.26
N LYS A 214 30.82 28.88 19.42
CA LYS A 214 30.11 28.90 20.71
C LYS A 214 29.57 30.30 21.05
N ASP A 215 30.32 31.33 20.68
CA ASP A 215 30.08 32.73 21.00
C ASP A 215 28.91 33.30 20.18
N GLU A 216 28.80 32.88 18.91
CA GLU A 216 27.73 33.24 17.99
C GLU A 216 26.42 32.48 18.28
N LYS A 217 26.51 31.26 18.84
CA LYS A 217 25.33 30.50 19.28
C LYS A 217 24.53 31.26 20.34
N TYR A 218 25.19 31.88 21.31
CA TYR A 218 24.52 32.59 22.40
C TYR A 218 23.74 33.82 21.89
N ALA A 219 24.29 34.56 20.92
CA ALA A 219 23.62 35.71 20.31
C ALA A 219 22.38 35.31 19.48
N CYS A 220 22.48 34.24 18.68
CA CYS A 220 21.33 33.74 17.91
C CYS A 220 20.20 33.20 18.80
N ILE A 221 20.53 32.55 19.93
CA ILE A 221 19.54 32.03 20.88
C ILE A 221 18.84 33.18 21.63
N SER A 222 19.56 34.24 22.01
CA SER A 222 18.95 35.41 22.67
C SER A 222 17.96 36.13 21.76
N ASP A 223 18.30 36.33 20.48
CA ASP A 223 17.41 36.99 19.51
C ASP A 223 16.12 36.20 19.24
N MET A 224 16.20 34.86 19.19
CA MET A 224 15.02 33.99 19.07
C MET A 224 14.08 34.08 20.28
N SER A 225 14.64 34.20 21.49
CA SER A 225 13.85 34.30 22.72
C SER A 225 13.05 35.61 22.79
N MET A 226 13.62 36.71 22.28
CA MET A 226 12.92 38.00 22.19
C MET A 226 11.82 38.00 21.12
N PHE A 227 12.07 37.43 19.94
CA PHE A 227 11.09 37.38 18.86
C PHE A 227 9.83 36.56 19.21
N ASN A 228 10.00 35.46 19.95
CA ASN A 228 8.89 34.63 20.43
C ASN A 228 8.07 35.28 21.55
N ASN A 229 8.69 36.13 22.38
CA ASN A 229 7.97 36.91 23.39
C ASN A 229 7.12 38.01 22.76
N LEU A 230 7.62 38.67 21.71
CA LEU A 230 6.87 39.70 20.97
C LEU A 230 5.63 39.14 20.26
N LYS A 231 5.69 37.92 19.70
CA LYS A 231 4.53 37.24 19.10
C LYS A 231 3.47 36.79 20.12
N LYS A 232 3.84 36.57 21.39
CA LYS A 232 2.89 36.19 22.46
C LYS A 232 2.21 37.40 23.12
N SER A 233 2.73 38.61 22.90
CA SER A 233 2.21 39.87 23.45
C SER A 233 1.33 40.66 22.47
N SER A 234 1.00 40.08 21.31
CA SER A 234 0.12 40.61 20.25
C SER A 234 -1.05 39.67 20.01
#